data_AF-A0A4Q8QX69-F1
#
_entry.id   AF-A0A4Q8QX69-F1
#
_cell.length_a   1.000
_cell.length_b   1.000
_cell.length_c   1.000
_cell.angle_alpha   90.00
_cell.angle_beta   90.00
_cell.angle_gamma   90.00
#
_symmetry.space_group_name_H-M   'P 1'
#
loop_
_entity.id
_entity.type
_entity.pdbx_description
1 polymer ?
#
loop_
_entity_poly.entity_id
_entity_poly.type
_entity_poly.pdbx_seq_one_letter_code
_entity_poly.pdbx_strand_id
1 'polypeptide(L)' 'TTKPFVHEYWEEVFLFSGDLIVGNDEQGNGGESFKPNTYACRPPGVYHGPFKSVTGCLLMEIHYFDPA' A
#
# COMPACT_ATOMS: atom_id res chain seq x y z
N THR A 1 4.65 -2.28 6.82
CA THR A 1 4.14 -2.19 8.20
C THR A 1 3.85 -3.59 8.71
N THR A 2 3.78 -3.83 10.03
CA THR A 2 3.50 -5.17 10.60
C THR A 2 2.03 -5.41 10.94
N LYS A 3 1.20 -4.37 10.88
CA LYS A 3 -0.25 -4.42 11.13
C LYS A 3 -1.00 -3.59 10.08
N PRO A 4 -2.27 -3.94 9.78
CA PRO A 4 -3.13 -3.08 8.98
C PRO A 4 -3.35 -1.73 9.65
N PHE A 5 -3.57 -0.69 8.86
CA PHE A 5 -4.00 0.61 9.36
C PHE A 5 -5.06 1.23 8.45
N VAL A 6 -5.66 2.31 8.95
CA VAL A 6 -6.74 3.04 8.34
C VAL A 6 -6.47 4.54 8.51
N HIS A 7 -6.89 5.33 7.52
CA HIS A 7 -6.74 6.78 7.52
C HIS A 7 -8.03 7.48 7.05
N GLU A 8 -8.15 8.77 7.35
CA GLU A 8 -9.31 9.61 7.02
C GLU A 8 -9.17 10.39 5.69
N TYR A 9 -8.02 10.29 5.03
CA TYR A 9 -7.76 10.91 3.73
C TYR A 9 -7.82 9.90 2.58
N TRP A 10 -7.86 10.38 1.34
CA TRP A 10 -7.61 9.57 0.15
C TRP A 10 -6.12 9.32 0.00
N GLU A 11 -5.76 8.10 -0.38
CA GLU A 11 -4.39 7.73 -0.71
C GLU A 11 -4.34 7.13 -2.11
N GLU A 12 -3.51 7.72 -2.97
CA GLU A 12 -3.18 7.19 -4.29
C GLU A 12 -1.72 6.78 -4.33
N VAL A 13 -1.45 5.58 -4.85
CA VAL A 13 -0.13 4.96 -4.84
C VAL A 13 0.23 4.48 -6.24
N PHE A 14 1.43 4.82 -6.69
CA PHE A 14 2.02 4.26 -7.91
C PHE A 14 3.36 3.59 -7.61
N LEU A 15 3.51 2.32 -8.02
CA LEU A 15 4.73 1.54 -7.83
C LEU A 15 5.68 1.69 -9.03
N PHE A 16 6.78 2.40 -8.86
CA PHE A 16 7.77 2.63 -9.91
C PHE A 16 8.72 1.45 -10.11
N SER A 17 9.22 0.86 -9.02
CA SER A 17 10.17 -0.25 -9.09
C SER A 17 10.15 -1.13 -7.85
N GLY A 18 10.58 -2.38 -8.02
CA GLY A 18 10.57 -3.40 -6.96
C GLY A 18 9.21 -4.08 -6.80
N ASP A 19 8.82 -4.39 -5.57
CA ASP A 19 7.58 -5.11 -5.24
C ASP A 19 6.87 -4.53 -4.00
N LEU A 20 5.54 -4.44 -4.09
CA LEU A 20 4.67 -4.16 -2.96
C LEU A 20 3.85 -5.40 -2.64
N ILE A 21 4.09 -6.01 -1.48
CA ILE A 21 3.33 -7.15 -0.99
C ILE A 21 2.34 -6.67 0.07
N VAL A 22 1.06 -6.98 -0.10
CA VAL A 22 -0.04 -6.51 0.76
C VAL A 22 -0.77 -7.69 1.39
N GLY A 23 -1.14 -7.57 2.67
CA GLY A 23 -1.96 -8.58 3.35
C GLY A 23 -1.16 -9.78 3.87
N ASN A 24 0.14 -9.60 4.09
CA ASN A 24 0.97 -10.59 4.78
C ASN A 24 0.61 -10.67 6.28
N ASP A 25 0.91 -11.81 6.92
CA ASP A 25 0.75 -11.97 8.37
C ASP A 25 1.79 -11.14 9.18
N GLU A 26 1.71 -11.19 10.52
CA GLU A 26 2.62 -10.46 11.42
C GLU A 26 4.11 -10.87 11.26
N GLN A 27 4.37 -12.04 10.68
CA GLN A 27 5.70 -12.57 10.42
C GLN A 27 6.17 -12.27 8.98
N GLY A 28 5.33 -11.62 8.17
CA GLY A 28 5.64 -11.29 6.79
C GLY A 28 5.34 -12.41 5.79
N ASN A 29 4.62 -13.47 6.17
CA ASN A 29 4.27 -14.57 5.26
C ASN A 29 2.98 -14.29 4.50
N GLY A 30 2.87 -14.86 3.30
CA GLY A 30 1.72 -14.65 2.42
C GLY A 30 1.64 -13.25 1.83
N GLY A 31 0.41 -12.81 1.55
CA GLY A 31 0.11 -11.55 0.87
C GLY A 31 0.11 -11.65 -0.66
N GLU A 32 -0.48 -10.65 -1.29
CA GLU A 32 -0.49 -10.48 -2.74
C GLU A 32 0.66 -9.55 -3.16
N SER A 33 1.42 -9.95 -4.17
CA SER A 33 2.55 -9.18 -4.69
C SER A 33 2.14 -8.40 -5.94
N PHE A 34 2.29 -7.08 -5.87
CA PHE A 34 2.08 -6.15 -6.97
C PHE A 34 3.42 -5.76 -7.61
N LYS A 35 3.41 -5.67 -8.94
CA LYS A 35 4.59 -5.42 -9.78
C LYS A 35 4.70 -3.93 -10.16
N PRO A 36 5.87 -3.47 -10.66
CA PRO A 36 6.02 -2.11 -11.17
C PRO A 36 4.95 -1.75 -12.22
N ASN A 37 4.60 -0.46 -12.25
CA ASN A 37 3.48 0.12 -12.98
C ASN A 37 2.09 -0.28 -12.47
N THR A 38 2.00 -0.70 -11.20
CA THR A 38 0.72 -0.84 -10.51
C THR A 38 0.30 0.49 -9.90
N TYR A 39 -0.97 0.85 -10.11
CA TYR A 39 -1.64 1.96 -9.45
C TYR A 39 -2.70 1.43 -8.48
N ALA A 40 -2.83 2.06 -7.31
CA ALA A 40 -3.88 1.79 -6.35
C ALA A 40 -4.46 3.10 -5.80
N CYS A 41 -5.77 3.12 -5.57
CA CYS A 41 -6.49 4.20 -4.90
C CYS A 41 -7.19 3.62 -3.68
N ARG A 42 -6.98 4.24 -2.51
CA ARG A 42 -7.52 3.82 -1.22
C ARG A 42 -8.37 4.95 -0.66
N PRO A 43 -9.70 4.78 -0.61
CA PRO A 43 -10.57 5.77 0.00
C PRO A 43 -10.39 5.82 1.53
N PRO A 44 -10.80 6.93 2.17
CA PRO A 44 -10.89 7.02 3.62
C PRO A 44 -11.63 5.82 4.24
N GLY A 45 -11.15 5.35 5.40
CA GLY A 45 -11.81 4.28 6.16
C GLY A 45 -11.50 2.84 5.72
N VAL A 46 -10.73 2.64 4.65
CA VAL A 46 -10.32 1.29 4.21
C VAL A 46 -9.10 0.82 4.98
N TYR A 47 -9.22 -0.31 5.67
CA TYR A 47 -8.06 -1.01 6.24
C TYR A 47 -7.18 -1.59 5.15
N HIS A 48 -5.88 -1.33 5.23
CA HIS A 48 -4.89 -1.84 4.29
C HIS A 48 -3.54 -2.12 4.95
N GLY A 49 -2.72 -2.90 4.25
CA GLY A 49 -1.55 -3.55 4.83
C GLY A 49 -1.92 -4.88 5.52
N PRO A 50 -1.00 -5.52 6.26
CA PRO A 50 0.41 -5.16 6.41
C PRO A 50 1.16 -5.14 5.07
N PHE A 51 2.30 -4.45 5.05
CA PHE A 51 3.10 -4.25 3.84
C PHE A 51 4.50 -4.84 3.98
N LYS A 52 4.95 -5.53 2.94
CA LYS A 52 6.31 -6.08 2.80
C LYS A 52 6.85 -5.82 1.41
N SER A 53 8.18 -5.85 1.27
CA SER A 53 8.88 -5.93 0.00
C SER A 53 10.05 -6.91 0.13
N VAL A 54 10.39 -7.61 -0.94
CA VAL A 54 11.56 -8.51 -1.02
C VAL A 54 12.69 -7.90 -1.87
N THR A 55 12.36 -7.10 -2.88
CA THR A 55 13.29 -6.59 -3.90
C THR A 55 13.53 -5.08 -3.82
N GLY A 56 13.05 -4.44 -2.75
CA GLY A 56 12.94 -2.99 -2.64
C GLY A 56 11.59 -2.51 -3.16
N CYS A 57 11.20 -1.28 -2.80
CA CYS A 57 9.90 -0.74 -3.19
C CYS A 57 10.02 0.77 -3.31
N LEU A 58 9.98 1.28 -4.54
CA LEU A 58 9.94 2.72 -4.82
C LEU A 58 8.54 3.09 -5.26
N LEU A 59 7.89 3.90 -4.44
CA LEU A 59 6.50 4.32 -4.61
C LEU A 59 6.44 5.85 -4.74
N MET A 60 5.44 6.36 -5.46
CA MET A 60 4.90 7.69 -5.22
C MET A 60 3.55 7.53 -4.54
N GLU A 61 3.39 8.20 -3.42
CA GLU A 61 2.15 8.25 -2.65
C GLU A 61 1.65 9.70 -2.60
N ILE A 62 0.37 9.89 -2.87
CA ILE A 62 -0.32 11.18 -2.76
C ILE A 62 -1.42 11.01 -1.71
N HIS A 63 -1.38 11.86 -0.68
CA HIS A 63 -2.40 11.91 0.37
C HIS A 63 -3.15 13.23 0.30
N TYR A 64 -4.47 13.18 0.23
CA TYR A 64 -5.30 14.38 0.21
C TYR A 64 -6.65 14.16 0.88
N PHE A 65 -7.16 15.18 1.56
CA PHE A 65 -8.56 15.20 1.98
C PHE A 65 -9.40 15.69 0.80
N ASP A 66 -10.60 15.13 0.65
CA ASP A 66 -11.56 15.63 -0.33
C ASP A 66 -11.91 17.09 0.03
N PRO A 67 -11.74 18.06 -0.88
CA PRO A 67 -12.16 19.44 -0.63
C PRO A 67 -13.69 19.63 -0.68
N ALA A 68 -14.46 18.61 -1.07
CA ALA A 68 -15.92 18.66 -1.18
C ALA A 68 -16.67 18.66 0.16
#